data_AF-A0A496YMK3-F1
#
_entry.id   AF-A0A496YMK3-F1
#
_cell.length_a   1.000
_cell.length_b   1.000
_cell.length_c   1.000
_cell.angle_alpha   90.00
_cell.angle_beta   90.00
_cell.angle_gamma   90.00
#
_symmetry.space_group_name_H-M   'P 1'
#
loop_
_entity.id
_entity.type
_entity.pdbx_description
1 polymer ?
#
loop_
_entity_poly.entity_id
_entity_poly.type
_entity_poly.pdbx_seq_one_letter_code
_entity_poly.pdbx_strand_id
1 'polypeptide(L)'
;MFNLSKKDNYDTPPPEKFYYPLLPLRDVVVFPNVVVPLFVGRDKSIKALEHSMSHHKEIFLAAQKDAKADNPAPRDIYTYGTLSTVLQLLKLPDGTVKALIEGKERGKIETFLSKQKFSMVEVTR
;
A
#
# COMPACT_ATOMS: atom_id res chain seq x y z
N MET A 1 12.44 -36.15 41.41
CA MET A 1 12.51 -34.68 41.36
C MET A 1 13.03 -34.28 39.98
N PHE A 2 12.15 -33.88 39.07
CA PHE A 2 12.55 -33.32 37.78
C PHE A 2 12.56 -31.80 37.92
N ASN A 3 13.73 -31.19 37.75
CA ASN A 3 13.90 -29.75 37.89
C ASN A 3 13.50 -29.08 36.57
N LEU A 4 12.32 -28.45 36.55
CA LEU A 4 11.84 -27.63 35.43
C LEU A 4 12.46 -26.23 35.55
N SER A 5 13.66 -26.07 35.00
CA SER A 5 14.21 -24.74 34.72
C SER A 5 14.86 -24.74 33.35
N LYS A 6 14.03 -24.51 32.34
CA LYS A 6 14.39 -23.74 31.15
C LYS A 6 13.08 -23.21 30.57
N LYS A 7 12.77 -21.98 30.96
CA LYS A 7 11.82 -21.14 30.26
C LYS A 7 12.49 -20.83 28.93
N ASP A 8 12.10 -21.53 27.88
CA ASP A 8 12.55 -21.21 26.53
C ASP A 8 12.02 -19.81 26.19
N ASN A 9 12.86 -18.80 26.40
CA ASN A 9 12.68 -17.50 25.79
C ASN A 9 12.90 -17.71 24.30
N TYR A 10 11.83 -18.01 23.57
CA TYR A 10 11.81 -17.79 22.13
C TYR A 10 11.92 -16.27 21.94
N ASP A 11 13.14 -15.79 21.77
CA ASP A 11 13.41 -14.49 21.16
C ASP A 11 12.86 -14.54 19.73
N THR A 12 11.54 -14.44 19.58
CA THR A 12 10.94 -14.14 18.29
C THR A 12 11.51 -12.80 17.85
N PRO A 13 12.25 -12.74 16.72
CA PRO A 13 12.70 -11.47 16.21
C PRO A 13 11.45 -10.58 16.02
N PRO A 14 11.56 -9.27 16.29
CA PRO A 14 10.44 -8.36 16.07
C PRO A 14 9.97 -8.55 14.62
N PRO A 15 8.64 -8.57 14.38
CA PRO A 15 8.11 -8.76 13.04
C PRO A 15 8.74 -7.74 12.10
N GLU A 16 9.20 -8.22 10.94
CA GLU A 16 9.83 -7.38 9.93
C GLU A 16 8.82 -6.32 9.47
N LYS A 17 9.21 -5.05 9.59
CA LYS A 17 8.35 -3.91 9.28
C LYS A 17 8.52 -3.52 7.83
N PHE A 18 7.44 -3.58 7.08
CA PHE A 18 7.45 -3.26 5.67
C PHE A 18 6.71 -1.96 5.39
N TYR A 19 7.32 -1.08 4.60
CA TYR A 19 6.77 0.25 4.30
C TYR A 19 6.51 0.42 2.81
N TYR A 20 5.30 0.87 2.46
CA TYR A 20 4.88 1.06 1.07
C TYR A 20 4.24 2.42 0.85
N PRO A 21 4.40 3.01 -0.35
CA PRO A 21 3.51 4.07 -0.81
C PRO A 21 2.08 3.54 -0.84
N LEU A 22 1.14 4.36 -0.40
CA LEU A 22 -0.28 4.04 -0.41
C LEU A 22 -0.96 4.72 -1.60
N LEU A 23 -1.72 3.93 -2.37
CA LEU A 23 -2.66 4.44 -3.38
C LEU A 23 -4.10 4.14 -2.95
N PRO A 24 -4.83 5.15 -2.42
CA PRO A 24 -6.24 5.02 -2.12
C PRO A 24 -7.08 4.86 -3.40
N LEU A 25 -7.91 3.82 -3.45
CA LEU A 25 -8.77 3.51 -4.59
C LEU A 25 -10.23 3.88 -4.30
N ARG A 26 -10.89 4.49 -5.28
CA ARG A 26 -12.28 4.96 -5.16
C ARG A 26 -13.28 3.95 -5.70
N ASP A 27 -13.11 3.61 -6.98
CA ASP A 27 -14.14 2.93 -7.77
C ASP A 27 -13.87 1.42 -7.94
N VAL A 28 -12.72 0.95 -7.45
CA VAL A 28 -12.24 -0.41 -7.70
C VAL A 28 -11.51 -0.99 -6.48
N VAL A 29 -11.59 -2.31 -6.35
CA VAL A 29 -10.78 -3.11 -5.43
C VAL A 29 -9.96 -4.09 -6.25
N VAL A 30 -8.64 -4.06 -6.07
CA VAL A 30 -7.72 -4.99 -6.76
C VAL A 30 -7.49 -6.19 -5.87
N PHE A 31 -7.51 -7.38 -6.46
CA PHE A 31 -7.22 -8.64 -5.77
C PHE A 31 -5.87 -9.21 -6.23
N PRO A 32 -5.26 -10.12 -5.45
CA PRO A 32 -4.11 -10.90 -5.88
C PRO A 32 -4.31 -11.56 -7.26
N ASN A 33 -3.23 -11.59 -8.05
CA ASN A 33 -3.16 -12.16 -9.40
C ASN A 33 -3.99 -11.43 -10.48
N VAL A 34 -4.56 -10.27 -10.15
CA VAL A 34 -5.29 -9.43 -11.12
C VAL A 34 -4.36 -8.36 -11.67
N VAL A 35 -4.37 -8.18 -12.99
CA VAL A 35 -3.72 -7.05 -13.67
C VAL A 35 -4.79 -6.07 -14.14
N VAL A 36 -4.71 -4.81 -13.70
CA VAL A 36 -5.72 -3.78 -14.02
C VAL A 36 -5.08 -2.44 -14.37
N PRO A 37 -5.60 -1.71 -15.38
CA PRO A 37 -5.21 -0.33 -15.61
C PRO A 37 -5.93 0.62 -14.63
N LEU A 38 -5.18 1.52 -14.01
CA LEU A 38 -5.70 2.59 -13.15
C LEU A 38 -5.40 3.97 -13.74
N PHE A 39 -6.36 4.88 -13.65
CA PHE A 39 -6.20 6.29 -14.02
C PHE A 39 -6.07 7.12 -12.75
N VAL A 40 -4.98 7.88 -12.64
CA VAL A 40 -4.62 8.63 -11.44
C VAL A 40 -4.38 10.09 -11.80
N GLY A 41 -5.19 10.98 -11.22
CA GLY A 41 -5.10 12.43 -11.46
C GLY A 41 -4.72 13.27 -10.23
N ARG A 42 -4.71 12.68 -9.02
CA ARG A 42 -4.37 13.43 -7.79
C ARG A 42 -2.85 13.48 -7.62
N ASP A 43 -2.28 14.67 -7.44
CA ASP A 43 -0.83 14.89 -7.28
C ASP A 43 -0.16 13.97 -6.25
N LYS A 44 -0.79 13.78 -5.09
CA LYS A 44 -0.25 12.90 -4.03
C LYS A 44 -0.16 11.44 -4.49
N SER A 45 -1.16 10.98 -5.23
CA SER A 45 -1.22 9.62 -5.77
C SER A 45 -0.22 9.41 -6.91
N ILE A 46 -0.05 10.43 -7.77
CA ILE A 46 0.99 10.41 -8.81
C ILE A 46 2.38 10.31 -8.18
N LYS A 47 2.65 11.11 -7.13
CA LYS A 47 3.93 11.06 -6.40
C LYS A 47 4.19 9.69 -5.73
N ALA A 48 3.15 9.04 -5.21
CA ALA A 48 3.27 7.69 -4.66
C ALA A 48 3.67 6.66 -5.74
N LEU A 49 3.06 6.75 -6.93
CA LEU A 49 3.41 5.89 -8.07
C LEU A 49 4.85 6.13 -8.56
N GLU A 50 5.26 7.39 -8.68
CA GLU A 50 6.63 7.75 -9.08
C GLU A 50 7.67 7.27 -8.06
N HIS A 51 7.36 7.40 -6.76
CA HIS A 51 8.21 6.88 -5.71
C HIS A 51 8.30 5.35 -5.78
N SER A 52 7.17 4.66 -5.95
CA SER A 52 7.15 3.20 -6.12
C SER A 52 8.05 2.75 -7.29
N MET A 53 7.93 3.39 -8.45
CA MET A 53 8.76 3.04 -9.62
C MET A 53 10.26 3.21 -9.41
N SER A 54 10.68 4.08 -8.47
CA SER A 54 12.09 4.26 -8.10
C SER A 54 12.53 3.36 -6.94
N HIS A 55 11.59 2.74 -6.21
CA HIS A 55 11.83 1.95 -5.00
C HIS A 55 11.08 0.62 -5.08
N HIS A 56 11.68 -0.36 -5.78
CA HIS A 56 11.20 -1.75 -5.89
C HIS A 56 9.88 -1.98 -6.63
N LYS A 57 9.24 -0.93 -7.17
CA LYS A 57 7.97 -0.99 -7.92
C LYS A 57 6.79 -1.51 -7.09
N GLU A 58 6.92 -1.56 -5.77
CA GLU A 58 5.84 -2.01 -4.88
C GLU A 58 4.98 -0.84 -4.42
N ILE A 59 3.67 -1.08 -4.35
CA ILE A 59 2.69 -0.10 -3.89
C ILE A 59 1.58 -0.83 -3.13
N PHE A 60 1.05 -0.20 -2.08
CA PHE A 60 -0.09 -0.74 -1.36
C PHE A 60 -1.38 -0.08 -1.83
N LEU A 61 -2.34 -0.90 -2.26
CA LEU A 61 -3.64 -0.45 -2.71
C LEU A 61 -4.68 -0.68 -1.62
N ALA A 62 -5.46 0.34 -1.28
CA ALA A 62 -6.55 0.19 -0.32
C ALA A 62 -7.78 0.98 -0.77
N ALA A 63 -8.96 0.41 -0.59
CA ALA A 63 -10.20 1.10 -0.90
C ALA A 63 -10.47 2.23 0.10
N GLN A 64 -11.12 3.29 -0.39
CA GLN A 64 -11.69 4.36 0.43
C GLN A 64 -13.08 3.94 0.93
N LYS A 65 -13.42 4.34 2.15
CA LYS A 65 -14.75 4.15 2.75
C LYS A 65 -15.79 5.07 2.12
N ASP A 66 -15.41 6.33 1.92
CA ASP A 66 -16.20 7.28 1.14
C ASP A 66 -15.46 7.57 -0.17
N ALA A 67 -16.07 7.17 -1.27
CA ALA A 67 -15.55 7.40 -2.59
C ALA A 67 -15.42 8.90 -2.92
N LYS A 68 -16.28 9.76 -2.37
CA LYS A 68 -16.34 11.19 -2.75
C LYS A 68 -15.22 12.02 -2.11
N ALA A 69 -14.43 11.46 -1.20
CA ALA A 69 -13.36 12.16 -0.54
C ALA A 69 -12.13 12.36 -1.45
N ASP A 70 -11.73 13.62 -1.66
CA ASP A 70 -10.55 13.95 -2.46
C ASP A 70 -9.22 13.76 -1.73
N ASN A 71 -9.23 14.06 -0.44
CA ASN A 71 -8.08 13.88 0.45
C ASN A 71 -8.50 12.98 1.63
N PRO A 72 -8.60 11.66 1.43
CA PRO A 72 -9.04 10.75 2.48
C PRO A 72 -8.04 10.79 3.64
N ALA A 73 -8.55 10.91 4.87
CA ALA A 73 -7.75 10.74 6.07
C ALA A 73 -7.52 9.25 6.32
N PRO A 74 -6.52 8.86 7.16
CA PRO A 74 -6.30 7.46 7.52
C PRO A 74 -7.55 6.69 7.95
N ARG A 75 -8.46 7.34 8.69
CA ARG A 75 -9.73 6.75 9.14
C ARG A 75 -10.71 6.43 8.01
N ASP A 76 -10.55 7.07 6.86
CA ASP A 76 -11.40 6.94 5.67
C ASP A 76 -10.90 5.83 4.73
N ILE A 77 -9.81 5.15 5.07
CA ILE A 77 -9.22 4.06 4.30
C ILE A 77 -9.52 2.72 4.99
N TYR A 78 -9.82 1.68 4.20
CA TYR A 78 -9.87 0.33 4.72
C TYR A 78 -8.46 -0.17 5.05
N THR A 79 -8.28 -0.76 6.24
CA THR A 79 -6.96 -1.23 6.69
C THR A 79 -6.47 -2.46 5.93
N TYR A 80 -7.39 -3.27 5.41
CA TYR A 80 -7.04 -4.37 4.51
C TYR A 80 -6.99 -3.88 3.07
N GLY A 81 -5.95 -4.30 2.37
CA GLY A 81 -5.69 -3.93 0.99
C GLY A 81 -4.91 -4.98 0.24
N THR A 82 -4.25 -4.58 -0.83
CA THR A 82 -3.47 -5.48 -1.68
C THR A 82 -2.12 -4.85 -1.98
N LEU A 83 -1.06 -5.54 -1.56
CA LEU A 83 0.27 -5.25 -2.03
C LEU A 83 0.33 -5.56 -3.53
N SER A 84 0.85 -4.62 -4.30
CA SER A 84 0.82 -4.66 -5.75
C SER A 84 2.13 -4.20 -6.34
N THR A 85 2.39 -4.59 -7.59
CA THR A 85 3.53 -4.13 -8.38
C THR A 85 3.06 -3.17 -9.47
N VAL A 86 3.74 -2.02 -9.59
CA VAL A 86 3.56 -1.08 -10.71
C VAL A 86 4.36 -1.61 -11.91
N LEU A 87 3.64 -2.11 -12.92
CA LEU A 87 4.26 -2.67 -14.12
C LEU A 87 4.67 -1.57 -15.11
N GLN A 88 3.81 -0.56 -15.28
CA GLN A 88 4.02 0.52 -16.23
C GLN A 88 3.37 1.81 -15.74
N LEU A 89 4.02 2.95 -16.01
CA LEU A 89 3.44 4.29 -15.88
C LEU A 89 3.50 5.02 -17.21
N LEU A 90 2.38 5.61 -17.63
CA LEU A 90 2.28 6.47 -18.80
C LEU A 90 1.68 7.81 -18.39
N LYS A 91 2.43 8.90 -18.53
CA LYS A 91 1.93 10.26 -18.35
C LYS A 91 1.13 10.65 -19.60
N LEU A 92 -0.10 11.11 -19.39
CA LEU A 92 -0.98 11.57 -20.45
C LEU A 92 -0.82 13.10 -20.65
N PRO A 93 -1.17 13.64 -21.84
CA PRO A 93 -1.02 15.06 -22.14
C PRO A 93 -1.83 15.99 -21.23
N ASP A 94 -2.90 15.47 -20.60
CA ASP A 94 -3.75 16.20 -19.66
C ASP A 94 -3.17 16.26 -18.22
N GLY A 95 -1.97 15.70 -18.02
CA GLY A 95 -1.30 15.65 -16.72
C GLY A 95 -1.68 14.45 -15.84
N THR A 96 -2.65 13.63 -16.25
CA THR A 96 -3.00 12.40 -15.53
C THR A 96 -2.00 11.28 -15.84
N VAL A 97 -2.01 10.23 -15.01
CA VAL A 97 -1.16 9.06 -15.17
C VAL A 97 -2.01 7.82 -15.34
N LYS A 98 -1.76 7.07 -16.41
CA LYS A 98 -2.26 5.71 -16.58
C LYS A 98 -1.22 4.73 -16.04
N ALA A 99 -1.58 3.96 -15.03
CA ALA A 99 -0.72 2.96 -14.40
C ALA A 99 -1.25 1.54 -14.70
N LEU A 100 -0.38 0.61 -15.07
CA LEU A 100 -0.72 -0.81 -15.14
C LEU A 100 -0.23 -1.48 -13.86
N ILE A 101 -1.13 -2.09 -13.10
CA ILE A 101 -0.84 -2.62 -11.76
C ILE A 101 -1.17 -4.12 -11.71
N GLU A 102 -0.31 -4.91 -11.08
CA GLU A 102 -0.53 -6.32 -10.74
C GLU A 102 -0.72 -6.47 -9.23
N GLY A 103 -1.84 -7.02 -8.78
CA GLY A 103 -2.02 -7.40 -7.37
C GLY A 103 -1.22 -8.65 -7.02
N LYS A 104 -0.49 -8.63 -5.90
CA LYS A 104 0.37 -9.76 -5.47
C LYS A 104 -0.24 -10.53 -4.30
N GLU A 105 -0.45 -9.86 -3.17
CA GLU A 105 -0.96 -10.48 -1.94
C GLU A 105 -1.79 -9.49 -1.12
N ARG A 106 -2.60 -10.02 -0.21
CA ARG A 106 -3.36 -9.18 0.73
C ARG A 106 -2.44 -8.75 1.86
N GLY A 107 -2.68 -7.57 2.43
CA GLY A 107 -1.97 -7.12 3.61
C GLY A 107 -2.86 -6.24 4.49
N LYS A 108 -2.39 -5.96 5.70
CA LYS A 108 -3.05 -5.10 6.66
C LYS A 108 -2.15 -3.90 6.99
N ILE A 109 -2.71 -2.70 6.87
CA ILE A 109 -2.08 -1.47 7.34
C ILE A 109 -2.10 -1.48 8.87
N GLU A 110 -0.91 -1.39 9.46
CA GLU A 110 -0.74 -1.22 10.91
C GLU A 110 -0.59 0.26 11.28
N THR A 111 0.18 1.01 10.48
CA THR A 111 0.49 2.41 10.77
C THR A 111 0.46 3.27 9.51
N PHE A 112 -0.14 4.46 9.61
CA PHE A 112 0.01 5.51 8.59
C PHE A 112 1.15 6.45 8.97
N LEU A 113 2.07 6.70 8.05
CA LEU A 113 3.20 7.59 8.29
C LEU A 113 2.80 9.03 7.97
N SER A 114 3.09 9.96 8.89
CA SER A 114 2.78 11.39 8.74
C SER A 114 3.90 12.18 8.05
N LYS A 115 3.56 13.37 7.53
CA LYS A 115 4.50 14.40 7.00
C LYS A 115 5.30 14.05 5.74
N GLN A 116 4.74 13.28 4.82
CA GLN A 116 5.37 12.99 3.53
C GLN A 116 4.64 13.64 2.34
N LYS A 117 5.34 13.78 1.20
CA LYS A 117 4.78 14.37 -0.05
C LYS A 117 3.64 13.53 -0.64
N PHE A 118 3.52 12.27 -0.21
CA PHE A 118 2.50 11.29 -0.55
C PHE A 118 2.29 10.36 0.67
N SER A 119 1.22 9.56 0.66
CA SER A 119 0.90 8.67 1.78
C SER A 119 1.80 7.44 1.80
N MET A 120 2.31 7.09 2.98
CA MET A 120 3.13 5.90 3.24
C MET A 120 2.50 5.10 4.38
N VAL A 121 2.56 3.77 4.30
CA VAL A 121 1.97 2.86 5.29
C VAL A 121 2.95 1.76 5.70
N GLU A 122 2.91 1.41 6.97
CA GLU A 122 3.47 0.16 7.49
C GLU A 122 2.44 -0.95 7.30
N VAL A 123 2.88 -2.07 6.71
CA VAL A 123 2.00 -3.19 6.34
C VAL A 123 2.53 -4.50 6.90
N THR A 124 1.63 -5.29 7.48
CA THR A 124 1.84 -6.71 7.75
C THR A 124 1.26 -7.51 6.59
N ARG A 125 2.09 -8.39 6.00
CA ARG A 125 1.75 -9.28 4.89
C ARG A 125 1.29 -10.63 5.44
#